data_AF-A0A837D837-F1
#
_entry.id   AF-A0A837D837-F1
#
_cell.length_a   1.000
_cell.length_b   1.000
_cell.length_c   1.000
_cell.angle_alpha   90.00
_cell.angle_beta   90.00
_cell.angle_gamma   90.00
#
_symmetry.space_group_name_H-M   'P 1'
#
loop_
_entity.id
_entity.type
_entity.pdbx_description
1 polymer ?
#
loop_
_entity_poly.entity_id
_entity_poly.type
_entity_poly.pdbx_seq_one_letter_code
_entity_poly.pdbx_strand_id
1 'polypeptide(L)'
;MDRGKPGSKIHALSDRAGLPLAVAISAANTNDAHALKPLILAIPAVKSRRGPRRRKPDKLHADKAYDQAELRDWVRKQEITVRIARKGIESSQKIGKHRWVIERCIAWLFGYRQLTIRYERYANHFCAFLTLAAALTCFKKLAK
;
A
#
# COMPACT_ATOMS: atom_id res chain seq x y z
N MET A 1 -22.89 5.41 -7.09
CA MET A 1 -21.46 5.22 -7.43
C MET A 1 -21.40 4.39 -8.69
N ASP A 2 -21.00 5.03 -9.79
CA ASP A 2 -21.01 4.46 -11.13
C ASP A 2 -19.84 3.47 -11.29
N ARG A 3 -20.11 2.17 -11.14
CA ARG A 3 -19.10 1.09 -11.14
C ARG A 3 -18.62 0.69 -12.54
N GLY A 4 -19.15 1.32 -13.59
CA GLY A 4 -18.89 0.96 -15.00
C GLY A 4 -17.70 1.66 -15.64
N LYS A 5 -17.07 2.65 -14.99
CA LYS A 5 -15.95 3.39 -15.60
C LYS A 5 -14.66 2.56 -15.58
N PRO A 6 -14.00 2.35 -16.74
CA PRO A 6 -12.74 1.63 -16.80
C PRO A 6 -11.65 2.46 -16.12
N GLY A 7 -11.11 1.95 -15.01
CA GLY A 7 -10.08 2.61 -14.25
C GLY A 7 -9.23 1.61 -13.47
N SER A 8 -8.06 2.07 -13.02
CA SER A 8 -7.18 1.30 -12.14
C SER A 8 -7.08 1.95 -10.78
N LYS A 9 -7.00 1.10 -9.76
CA LYS A 9 -6.58 1.49 -8.41
C LYS A 9 -5.15 1.08 -8.19
N ILE A 10 -4.39 1.97 -7.56
CA ILE A 10 -3.06 1.68 -7.04
C ILE A 10 -3.21 1.36 -5.55
N HIS A 11 -2.57 0.27 -5.14
CA HIS A 11 -2.43 -0.10 -3.75
C HIS A 11 -0.95 0.00 -3.37
N ALA A 12 -0.66 0.65 -2.26
CA ALA A 12 0.71 0.85 -1.78
C ALA A 12 0.80 0.50 -0.30
N LEU A 13 1.85 -0.25 0.05
CA LEU A 13 2.27 -0.52 1.41
C LEU A 13 3.62 0.15 1.62
N SER A 14 3.69 1.07 2.58
CA SER A 14 4.91 1.80 2.90
C SER A 14 5.38 1.55 4.33
N ASP A 15 6.65 1.85 4.59
CA ASP A 15 7.12 2.02 5.97
C ASP A 15 6.59 3.33 6.59
N ARG A 16 7.05 3.64 7.81
CA ARG A 16 6.64 4.85 8.54
C ARG A 16 7.22 6.15 7.96
N ALA A 17 8.30 6.09 7.18
CA ALA A 17 8.89 7.23 6.50
C ALA A 17 8.22 7.50 5.12
N GLY A 18 7.40 6.57 4.64
CA GLY A 18 6.74 6.63 3.34
C GLY A 18 7.52 5.91 2.24
N LEU A 19 8.55 5.13 2.56
CA LEU A 19 9.26 4.30 1.58
C LEU A 19 8.35 3.16 1.12
N PRO A 20 8.12 2.99 -0.19
CA PRO A 20 7.29 1.92 -0.70
C PRO A 20 7.96 0.56 -0.48
N LEU A 21 7.30 -0.32 0.26
CA LEU A 21 7.75 -1.70 0.49
C LEU A 21 7.12 -2.66 -0.52
N ALA A 22 5.84 -2.46 -0.84
CA ALA A 22 5.12 -3.24 -1.86
C ALA A 22 4.08 -2.35 -2.55
N VAL A 23 3.88 -2.59 -3.84
CA VAL A 23 2.87 -1.91 -4.66
C VAL A 23 2.10 -2.94 -5.48
N ALA A 24 0.83 -2.66 -5.73
CA ALA A 24 -0.04 -3.49 -6.55
C ALA A 24 -1.06 -2.61 -7.29
N ILE A 25 -1.68 -3.19 -8.31
CA ILE A 25 -2.77 -2.54 -9.03
C ILE A 25 -3.98 -3.46 -9.08
N SER A 26 -5.17 -2.89 -9.14
CA SER A 26 -6.40 -3.62 -9.40
C SER A 26 -7.32 -2.83 -10.32
N ALA A 27 -8.41 -3.44 -10.77
CA ALA A 27 -9.49 -2.69 -11.38
C ALA A 27 -10.12 -1.72 -10.36
N ALA A 28 -10.64 -0.59 -10.83
CA ALA A 28 -11.23 0.43 -9.97
C ALA A 28 -12.48 -0.05 -9.21
N ASN A 29 -13.17 -1.06 -9.74
CA ASN A 29 -14.33 -1.68 -9.10
C ASN A 29 -13.95 -2.78 -8.08
N THR A 30 -12.68 -3.16 -7.97
CA THR A 30 -12.22 -4.16 -7.01
C THR A 30 -12.30 -3.61 -5.59
N ASN A 31 -12.72 -4.45 -4.65
CA ASN A 31 -12.71 -4.15 -3.22
C ASN A 31 -11.25 -4.08 -2.71
N ASP A 32 -10.89 -2.99 -2.06
CA ASP A 32 -9.53 -2.73 -1.59
C ASP A 32 -9.03 -3.81 -0.61
N ALA A 33 -9.94 -4.42 0.14
CA ALA A 33 -9.61 -5.52 1.06
C ALA A 33 -8.92 -6.70 0.37
N HIS A 34 -9.20 -6.97 -0.91
CA HIS A 34 -8.58 -8.06 -1.66
C HIS A 34 -7.10 -7.80 -1.95
N ALA A 35 -6.67 -6.53 -2.00
CA ALA A 35 -5.28 -6.18 -2.27
C ALA A 35 -4.37 -6.28 -1.03
N LEU A 36 -4.95 -6.29 0.18
CA LEU A 36 -4.14 -6.26 1.40
C LEU A 36 -3.32 -7.54 1.62
N LYS A 37 -3.94 -8.72 1.49
CA LYS A 37 -3.23 -10.00 1.69
C LYS A 37 -2.04 -10.14 0.72
N PRO A 38 -2.21 -9.93 -0.61
CA PRO A 38 -1.09 -9.94 -1.55
C PRO A 38 0.00 -8.92 -1.21
N LEU A 39 -0.37 -7.69 -0.82
CA LEU A 39 0.62 -6.66 -0.46
C LEU A 39 1.48 -7.05 0.74
N ILE A 40 0.88 -7.64 1.78
CA ILE A 40 1.63 -8.09 2.97
C ILE A 40 2.55 -9.26 2.63
N LEU A 41 2.09 -10.19 1.80
CA LEU A 41 2.91 -11.33 1.35
C LEU A 41 4.06 -10.89 0.42
N ALA A 42 3.89 -9.78 -0.30
CA ALA A 42 4.89 -9.21 -1.20
C ALA A 42 5.97 -8.39 -0.48
N ILE A 43 5.91 -8.22 0.85
CA ILE A 43 6.92 -7.45 1.58
C ILE A 43 8.30 -8.10 1.39
N PRO A 44 9.28 -7.36 0.84
CA PRO A 44 10.62 -7.89 0.63
C PRO A 44 11.33 -8.15 1.97
N ALA A 45 12.41 -8.93 1.94
CA ALA A 45 13.26 -9.09 3.11
C ALA A 45 14.01 -7.78 3.41
N VAL A 46 13.53 -7.02 4.38
CA VAL A 46 14.11 -5.74 4.82
C VAL A 46 15.22 -6.01 5.84
N LYS A 47 16.36 -5.33 5.70
CA LYS A 47 17.50 -5.44 6.62
C LYS A 47 17.09 -4.95 8.01
N SER A 48 17.35 -5.77 9.01
CA SER A 48 17.16 -5.42 10.42
C SER A 48 18.40 -4.73 10.97
N ARG A 49 18.23 -3.86 11.98
CA ARG A 49 19.36 -3.29 12.72
C ARG A 49 20.18 -4.37 13.44
N ARG A 50 19.51 -5.40 13.94
CA ARG A 50 20.09 -6.60 14.58
C ARG A 50 19.28 -7.83 14.17
N GLY A 51 19.93 -8.98 14.00
CA GLY A 51 19.28 -10.25 13.68
C GLY A 51 18.90 -10.43 12.20
N PRO A 52 18.10 -11.47 11.87
CA PRO A 52 17.75 -11.82 10.50
C PRO A 52 16.92 -10.74 9.82
N ARG A 53 16.91 -10.73 8.48
CA ARG A 53 16.06 -9.84 7.68
C ARG A 53 14.58 -10.08 8.01
N ARG A 54 13.82 -8.99 8.16
CA ARG A 54 12.39 -9.04 8.45
C ARG A 54 11.56 -9.02 7.17
N ARG A 55 10.48 -9.80 7.15
CA ARG A 55 9.48 -9.83 6.07
C ARG A 55 8.07 -9.45 6.54
N LYS A 56 7.89 -9.17 7.83
CA LYS A 56 6.60 -8.80 8.42
C LYS A 56 6.77 -7.59 9.35
N PRO A 57 5.87 -6.60 9.30
CA PRO A 57 5.88 -5.47 10.22
C PRO A 57 5.29 -5.86 11.59
N ASP A 58 5.68 -5.16 12.66
CA ASP A 58 5.08 -5.37 13.99
C ASP A 58 3.63 -4.87 14.03
N LYS A 59 3.35 -3.81 13.25
CA LYS A 59 2.08 -3.11 13.25
C LYS A 59 1.72 -2.63 11.85
N LEU A 60 0.48 -2.90 11.45
CA LEU A 60 -0.13 -2.46 10.20
C LEU A 60 -1.19 -1.40 10.47
N HIS A 61 -1.06 -0.26 9.81
CA HIS A 61 -2.10 0.77 9.76
C HIS A 61 -2.81 0.71 8.42
N ALA A 62 -4.15 0.70 8.43
CA ALA A 62 -4.94 0.71 7.21
C ALA A 62 -6.22 1.54 7.36
N ASP A 63 -6.72 2.06 6.24
CA ASP A 63 -7.94 2.85 6.18
C ASP A 63 -9.18 1.99 6.48
N LYS A 64 -10.28 2.65 6.83
CA LYS A 64 -11.60 2.12 7.08
C LYS A 64 -12.15 1.28 5.92
N ALA A 65 -11.71 1.50 4.68
CA ALA A 65 -12.06 0.65 3.55
C ALA A 65 -11.67 -0.83 3.77
N TYR A 66 -10.59 -1.08 4.51
CA TYR A 66 -10.07 -2.40 4.87
C TYR A 66 -10.76 -3.03 6.09
N ASP A 67 -11.78 -2.38 6.66
CA ASP A 67 -12.44 -2.88 7.87
C ASP A 67 -13.36 -4.07 7.56
N GLN A 68 -12.79 -5.27 7.70
CA GLN A 68 -13.46 -6.57 7.61
C GLN A 68 -12.91 -7.51 8.70
N ALA A 69 -13.79 -8.25 9.38
CA ALA A 69 -13.42 -9.14 10.48
C ALA A 69 -12.42 -10.23 10.03
N GLU A 70 -12.72 -10.92 8.93
CA GLU A 70 -11.84 -11.95 8.35
C GLU A 70 -10.43 -11.39 8.04
N LEU A 71 -10.35 -10.16 7.54
CA LEU A 71 -9.09 -9.53 7.22
C LEU A 71 -8.28 -9.20 8.48
N ARG A 72 -8.94 -8.71 9.54
CA ARG A 72 -8.30 -8.48 10.84
C ARG A 72 -7.75 -9.78 11.42
N ASP A 73 -8.53 -10.85 11.36
CA ASP A 73 -8.15 -12.15 11.90
C ASP A 73 -7.00 -12.77 11.09
N TRP A 74 -7.05 -12.66 9.76
CA TRP A 74 -5.96 -13.12 8.91
C TRP A 74 -4.65 -12.39 9.21
N VAL A 75 -4.67 -11.05 9.37
CA VAL A 75 -3.44 -10.29 9.68
C VAL A 75 -2.93 -10.60 11.09
N ARG A 76 -3.81 -10.81 12.07
CA ARG A 76 -3.43 -11.27 13.42
C ARG A 76 -2.78 -12.65 13.40
N LYS A 77 -3.28 -13.58 12.59
CA LYS A 77 -2.64 -14.91 12.36
C LYS A 77 -1.25 -14.80 11.75
N GLN A 78 -0.90 -13.68 11.13
CA GLN A 78 0.46 -13.40 10.66
C GLN A 78 1.36 -12.80 11.74
N GLU A 79 0.89 -12.70 12.99
CA GLU A 79 1.57 -12.07 14.13
C GLU A 79 1.80 -10.56 13.94
N ILE A 80 0.92 -9.90 13.19
CA ILE A 80 0.98 -8.46 12.92
C ILE A 80 -0.11 -7.76 13.71
N THR A 81 0.26 -6.72 14.46
CA THR A 81 -0.72 -5.89 15.18
C THR A 81 -1.53 -5.04 14.19
N VAL A 82 -2.85 -5.23 14.17
CA VAL A 82 -3.74 -4.54 13.22
C VAL A 82 -4.32 -3.26 13.82
N ARG A 83 -4.08 -2.13 13.15
CA ARG A 83 -4.77 -0.85 13.40
C ARG A 83 -5.53 -0.40 12.15
N ILE A 84 -6.69 -1.04 11.94
CA ILE A 84 -7.66 -0.63 10.92
C ILE A 84 -8.73 0.24 11.56
N ALA A 85 -9.02 1.38 10.94
CA ALA A 85 -10.07 2.28 11.41
C ALA A 85 -11.44 1.59 11.35
N ARG A 86 -12.22 1.61 12.44
CA ARG A 86 -13.53 0.92 12.48
C ARG A 86 -14.62 1.71 11.78
N LYS A 87 -15.40 1.03 10.92
CA LYS A 87 -16.62 1.61 10.33
C LYS A 87 -17.63 1.94 11.42
N GLY A 88 -18.31 3.08 11.28
CA GLY A 88 -19.31 3.58 12.24
C GLY A 88 -18.79 4.06 13.61
N ILE A 89 -17.56 3.74 14.01
CA ILE A 89 -17.07 4.00 15.38
C ILE A 89 -16.06 5.15 15.44
N GLU A 90 -15.05 5.15 14.56
CA GLU A 90 -13.98 6.15 14.61
C GLU A 90 -14.26 7.33 13.67
N SER A 91 -14.05 8.55 14.17
CA SER A 91 -14.23 9.77 13.38
C SER A 91 -13.15 9.90 12.31
N SER A 92 -13.53 10.41 11.14
CA SER A 92 -12.62 10.61 9.99
C SER A 92 -11.45 11.56 10.33
N GLN A 93 -11.61 12.44 11.32
CA GLN A 93 -10.58 13.40 11.76
C GLN A 93 -9.35 12.73 12.40
N LYS A 94 -9.52 11.61 13.12
CA LYS A 94 -8.40 10.92 13.80
C LYS A 94 -7.54 10.07 12.84
N ILE A 95 -8.04 9.78 11.64
CA ILE A 95 -7.40 8.93 10.63
C ILE A 95 -6.22 9.65 9.94
N GLY A 96 -6.28 10.98 9.83
CA GLY A 96 -5.29 11.80 9.12
C GLY A 96 -3.84 11.67 9.61
N LYS A 97 -3.63 11.33 10.90
CA LYS A 97 -2.29 11.28 11.52
C LYS A 97 -1.32 10.30 10.85
N HIS A 98 -1.83 9.21 10.27
CA HIS A 98 -1.00 8.19 9.61
C HIS A 98 -1.24 8.15 8.09
N ARG A 99 -2.39 8.68 7.64
CA ARG A 99 -2.77 8.71 6.23
C ARG A 99 -1.80 9.53 5.37
N TRP A 100 -1.27 10.63 5.92
CA TRP A 100 -0.32 11.48 5.20
C TRP A 100 0.92 10.71 4.72
N VAL A 101 1.35 9.65 5.42
CA VAL A 101 2.52 8.83 5.03
C VAL A 101 2.26 8.12 3.70
N ILE A 102 1.08 7.53 3.56
CA ILE A 102 0.67 6.83 2.34
C ILE A 102 0.40 7.83 1.21
N GLU A 103 -0.23 8.97 1.52
CA GLU A 103 -0.44 10.05 0.53
C GLU A 103 0.89 10.59 0.00
N ARG A 104 1.89 10.77 0.87
CA ARG A 104 3.25 11.15 0.47
C ARG A 104 3.92 10.08 -0.38
N CYS A 105 3.82 8.81 0.01
CA CYS A 105 4.35 7.69 -0.78
C CYS A 105 3.76 7.69 -2.19
N ILE A 106 2.44 7.81 -2.29
CA ILE A 106 1.71 7.91 -3.56
C ILE A 106 2.14 9.16 -4.35
N ALA A 107 2.31 10.30 -3.70
CA ALA A 107 2.79 11.53 -4.35
C ALA A 107 4.19 11.36 -4.96
N TRP A 108 5.10 10.64 -4.29
CA TRP A 108 6.42 10.32 -4.86
C TRP A 108 6.32 9.41 -6.08
N LEU A 109 5.40 8.44 -6.06
CA LEU A 109 5.14 7.56 -7.21
C LEU A 109 4.54 8.34 -8.39
N PHE A 110 3.58 9.24 -8.15
CA PHE A 110 2.99 10.07 -9.19
C PHE A 110 3.88 11.22 -9.68
N GLY A 111 4.98 11.52 -8.98
CA GLY A 111 6.02 12.44 -9.45
C GLY A 111 6.71 11.96 -10.73
N TYR A 112 6.63 10.68 -11.05
CA TYR A 112 7.05 10.15 -12.35
C TYR A 112 5.91 10.34 -13.36
N ARG A 113 6.14 11.18 -14.38
CA ARG A 113 5.16 11.52 -15.43
C ARG A 113 4.46 10.30 -16.05
N GLN A 114 5.19 9.18 -16.18
CA GLN A 114 4.66 7.92 -16.71
C GLN A 114 3.45 7.38 -15.92
N LEU A 115 3.37 7.67 -14.62
CA LEU A 115 2.33 7.14 -13.74
C LEU A 115 1.18 8.13 -13.53
N THR A 116 1.35 9.41 -13.87
CA THR A 116 0.31 10.44 -13.68
C THR A 116 -0.93 10.17 -14.52
N ILE A 117 -0.73 9.74 -15.77
CA ILE A 117 -1.78 9.29 -16.68
C ILE A 117 -1.42 7.88 -17.12
N ARG A 118 -2.37 6.95 -16.98
CA ARG A 118 -2.16 5.57 -17.44
C ARG A 118 -2.29 5.54 -18.96
N TYR A 119 -1.17 5.33 -19.66
CA TYR A 119 -1.13 5.12 -21.11
C TYR A 119 -1.10 3.64 -21.49
N GLU A 120 -0.78 2.77 -20.53
CA GLU A 120 -0.56 1.35 -20.74
C GLU A 120 -1.88 0.63 -20.88
N ARG A 121 -2.08 0.02 -22.06
CA ARG A 121 -3.21 -0.88 -22.33
C ARG A 121 -3.22 -2.07 -21.35
N TYR A 122 -2.06 -2.67 -21.10
CA TYR A 122 -1.95 -3.85 -20.26
C TYR A 122 -1.62 -3.52 -18.80
N ALA A 123 -2.27 -4.22 -17.87
CA ALA A 123 -2.11 -4.00 -16.44
C ALA A 123 -0.69 -4.37 -15.96
N ASN A 124 -0.11 -5.47 -16.47
CA ASN A 124 1.25 -5.89 -16.13
C ASN A 124 2.30 -4.81 -16.45
N HIS A 125 2.20 -4.11 -17.58
CA HIS A 125 3.11 -3.01 -17.92
C HIS A 125 2.96 -1.83 -16.96
N PHE A 126 1.73 -1.44 -16.64
CA PHE A 126 1.48 -0.38 -15.66
C PHE A 126 2.03 -0.76 -14.27
N CYS A 127 1.83 -2.01 -13.85
CA CYS A 127 2.37 -2.53 -12.61
C CYS A 127 3.90 -2.52 -12.62
N ALA A 128 4.54 -2.91 -13.73
CA ALA A 128 5.99 -2.90 -13.87
C ALA A 128 6.56 -1.47 -13.73
N PHE A 129 5.95 -0.47 -14.37
CA PHE A 129 6.35 0.93 -14.20
C PHE A 129 6.14 1.42 -12.77
N LEU A 130 5.05 1.02 -12.13
CA LEU A 130 4.79 1.35 -10.72
C LEU A 130 5.84 0.74 -9.80
N THR A 131 6.21 -0.52 -10.01
CA THR A 131 7.30 -1.19 -9.27
C THR A 131 8.64 -0.52 -9.52
N LEU A 132 8.94 -0.14 -10.77
CA LEU A 132 10.16 0.59 -11.10
C LEU A 132 10.21 1.95 -10.39
N ALA A 133 9.11 2.70 -10.38
CA ALA A 133 9.02 3.97 -9.66
C ALA A 133 9.21 3.79 -8.15
N ALA A 134 8.66 2.72 -7.57
CA ALA A 134 8.88 2.37 -6.16
C ALA A 134 10.36 2.08 -5.88
N ALA A 135 11.02 1.27 -6.73
CA ALA A 135 12.43 0.96 -6.61
C ALA A 135 13.33 2.22 -6.72
N LEU A 136 13.06 3.09 -7.71
CA LEU A 136 13.78 4.35 -7.88
C LEU A 136 13.57 5.31 -6.70
N THR A 137 12.36 5.34 -6.14
CA THR A 137 12.05 6.14 -4.94
C THR A 137 12.85 5.64 -3.74
N CYS A 138 12.90 4.32 -3.52
CA CYS A 138 13.73 3.72 -2.48
C CYS A 138 15.21 4.04 -2.68
N PHE A 139 15.73 3.86 -3.91
CA PHE A 139 17.13 4.18 -4.23
C PHE A 139 17.48 5.63 -3.91
N LYS A 140 16.69 6.61 -4.39
CA LYS A 140 16.92 8.04 -4.15
C LYS A 140 16.87 8.44 -2.67
N LYS A 141 16.11 7.70 -1.86
CA LYS A 141 15.95 8.00 -0.43
C LYS A 141 16.98 7.31 0.45
N LEU A 142 17.49 6.16 0.02
CA LEU A 142 18.48 5.37 0.76
C LEU A 142 19.92 5.69 0.36
N ALA A 143 20.15 6.26 -0.84
CA ALA A 143 21.47 6.68 -1.31
C ALA A 143 21.93 8.04 -0.72
N LYS A 144 21.19 8.59 0.24
CA LYS A 144 21.58 9.73 1.06
C LYS A 144 22.23 9.24 2.34
#